data_AF-A0A522BN93-F1
#
_entry.id   AF-A0A522BN93-F1
#
_cell.length_a   1.000
_cell.length_b   1.000
_cell.length_c   1.000
_cell.angle_alpha   90.00
_cell.angle_beta   90.00
_cell.angle_gamma   90.00
#
_symmetry.space_group_name_H-M   'P 1'
#
loop_
_entity.id
_entity.type
_entity.pdbx_description
1 polymer ?
#
loop_
_entity_poly.entity_id
_entity_poly.type
_entity_poly.pdbx_seq_one_letter_code
_entity_poly.pdbx_strand_id
1 'polypeptide(L)'
;MSAQPSPAAQPALPLPQHVAGLWARAGERLYAVVDGGAVSGLPQLLAQSDLADHDCLLPGALEPREAARAGWLLALTPDSQTTRWLLEEAAAAWPDWGWLLLSKSPMLVLRQHLRGLNEMRLIDGRSGPLRWWEPRLLGGLLPVFSSAQLHQVFGPVEALVHLQPRSWNWYAESAGQLLVESRPVA
;
A
#
# COMPACT_ATOMS: atom_id res chain seq x y z
N MET A 1 -0.54 -24.65 -31.18
CA MET A 1 -0.34 -23.55 -30.22
C MET A 1 -1.71 -23.01 -29.87
N SER A 2 -2.28 -23.47 -28.76
CA SER A 2 -3.61 -23.01 -28.32
C SER A 2 -3.45 -21.63 -27.70
N ALA A 3 -4.05 -20.61 -28.31
CA ALA A 3 -4.14 -19.28 -27.74
C ALA A 3 -4.95 -19.39 -26.44
N GLN A 4 -4.34 -19.02 -25.31
CA GLN A 4 -5.10 -18.83 -24.07
C GLN A 4 -6.06 -17.66 -24.28
N PRO A 5 -7.33 -17.77 -23.84
CA PRO A 5 -8.25 -16.65 -23.91
C PRO A 5 -7.71 -15.50 -23.07
N SER A 6 -7.67 -14.29 -23.64
CA SER A 6 -7.49 -13.06 -22.87
C SER A 6 -8.46 -13.08 -21.68
N PRO A 7 -8.02 -12.76 -20.46
CA PRO A 7 -8.95 -12.61 -19.35
C PRO A 7 -9.98 -11.56 -19.74
N ALA A 8 -11.26 -11.91 -19.68
CA ALA A 8 -12.35 -10.99 -19.97
C ALA A 8 -12.18 -9.73 -19.11
N ALA A 9 -12.28 -8.55 -19.73
CA ALA A 9 -12.21 -7.28 -19.01
C ALA A 9 -13.25 -7.28 -17.89
N GLN A 10 -12.81 -7.07 -16.65
CA GLN A 10 -13.72 -7.03 -15.50
C GLN A 10 -14.66 -5.82 -15.63
N PRO A 11 -15.94 -5.96 -15.29
CA PRO A 11 -16.87 -4.83 -15.30
C PRO A 11 -16.44 -3.77 -14.30
N ALA A 12 -16.67 -2.49 -14.63
CA ALA A 12 -16.45 -1.40 -13.69
C ALA A 12 -17.46 -1.50 -12.54
N LEU A 13 -16.97 -1.43 -11.30
CA LEU A 13 -17.80 -1.44 -10.10
C LEU A 13 -17.82 -0.06 -9.45
N PRO A 14 -18.94 0.36 -8.83
CA PRO A 14 -18.99 1.59 -8.05
C PRO A 14 -17.99 1.56 -6.88
N LEU A 15 -17.44 2.73 -6.52
CA LEU A 15 -16.49 2.87 -5.40
C LEU A 15 -16.97 2.20 -4.09
N PRO A 16 -18.24 2.35 -3.64
CA PRO A 16 -18.70 1.68 -2.42
C PRO A 16 -18.59 0.15 -2.46
N GLN A 17 -18.71 -0.45 -3.65
CA GLN A 17 -18.59 -1.90 -3.82
C GLN A 17 -17.12 -2.36 -3.76
N HIS A 18 -16.19 -1.57 -4.31
CA HIS A 18 -14.75 -1.80 -4.12
C HIS A 18 -14.36 -1.72 -2.66
N VAL A 19 -14.82 -0.67 -1.96
CA VAL A 19 -14.59 -0.45 -0.53
C VAL A 19 -15.12 -1.62 0.30
N ALA A 20 -16.36 -2.06 0.06
CA ALA A 20 -16.92 -3.23 0.76
C ALA A 20 -16.09 -4.50 0.52
N GLY A 21 -15.51 -4.66 -0.67
CA GLY A 21 -14.65 -5.80 -1.01
C GLY A 21 -13.35 -5.90 -0.21
N LEU A 22 -12.84 -4.78 0.33
CA LEU A 22 -11.59 -4.76 1.11
C LEU A 22 -11.66 -5.58 2.40
N TRP A 23 -12.85 -5.73 2.97
CA TRP A 23 -13.08 -6.51 4.21
C TRP A 23 -13.83 -7.81 3.98
N ALA A 24 -13.96 -8.25 2.72
CA ALA A 24 -14.69 -9.48 2.41
C ALA A 24 -13.97 -10.76 2.88
N ARG A 25 -12.65 -10.70 3.08
CA ARG A 25 -11.81 -11.87 3.42
C ARG A 25 -11.66 -11.98 4.94
N ALA A 26 -12.28 -13.02 5.51
CA ALA A 26 -12.23 -13.28 6.94
C ALA A 26 -10.79 -13.46 7.43
N GLY A 27 -10.45 -12.80 8.54
CA GLY A 27 -9.13 -12.87 9.18
C GLY A 27 -8.06 -11.99 8.55
N GLU A 28 -8.33 -11.34 7.42
CA GLU A 28 -7.45 -10.29 6.88
C GLU A 28 -7.75 -8.95 7.56
N ARG A 29 -6.69 -8.15 7.70
CA ARG A 29 -6.71 -6.80 8.21
C ARG A 29 -6.31 -5.87 7.07
N LEU A 30 -6.96 -4.71 7.04
CA LEU A 30 -6.65 -3.68 6.07
C LEU A 30 -5.73 -2.65 6.73
N TYR A 31 -4.66 -2.32 6.03
CA TYR A 31 -3.76 -1.24 6.38
C TYR A 31 -3.64 -0.26 5.22
N ALA A 32 -3.25 0.97 5.55
CA ALA A 32 -2.73 1.91 4.56
C ALA A 32 -1.30 2.29 4.90
N VAL A 33 -0.50 2.51 3.87
CA VAL A 33 0.79 3.17 3.98
C VAL A 33 0.69 4.46 3.20
N VAL A 34 0.71 5.59 3.90
CA VAL A 34 0.51 6.92 3.33
C VAL A 34 1.86 7.65 3.24
N ASP A 35 2.16 8.23 2.08
CA ASP A 35 3.33 9.09 1.87
C ASP A 35 3.04 10.50 2.40
N GLY A 36 3.66 10.87 3.53
CA GLY A 36 3.58 12.24 4.05
C GLY A 36 4.15 13.29 3.07
N GLY A 37 5.03 12.88 2.16
CA GLY A 37 5.50 13.75 1.07
C GLY A 37 4.42 14.10 0.04
N ALA A 38 3.39 13.26 -0.10
CA ALA A 38 2.24 13.50 -0.98
C ALA A 38 1.08 14.15 -0.22
N VAL A 39 0.81 13.70 1.01
CA VAL A 39 -0.29 14.20 1.85
C VAL A 39 0.23 15.20 2.87
N SER A 40 0.11 16.49 2.52
CA SER A 40 0.55 17.59 3.38
C SER A 40 -0.19 17.59 4.73
N GLY A 41 0.55 17.75 5.84
CA GLY A 41 -0.03 17.84 7.19
C GLY A 41 -0.49 16.50 7.78
N LEU A 42 -0.08 15.37 7.17
CA LEU A 42 -0.47 14.03 7.60
C LEU A 42 -0.24 13.76 9.10
N PRO A 43 0.91 14.09 9.73
CA PRO A 43 1.08 13.84 11.16
C PRO A 43 0.03 14.55 12.04
N GLN A 44 -0.36 15.77 11.67
CA GLN A 44 -1.40 16.52 12.40
C GLN A 44 -2.79 15.91 12.20
N LEU A 45 -3.08 15.42 11.00
CA LEU A 45 -4.32 14.68 10.71
C LEU A 45 -4.38 13.38 11.52
N LEU A 46 -3.29 12.62 11.56
CA LEU A 46 -3.20 11.36 12.31
C LEU A 46 -3.33 11.57 13.82
N ALA A 47 -2.77 12.66 14.35
CA ALA A 47 -2.95 13.03 15.76
C ALA A 47 -4.40 13.31 16.16
N GLN A 48 -5.27 13.61 15.18
CA GLN A 48 -6.71 13.85 15.36
C GLN A 48 -7.58 12.69 14.83
N SER A 49 -6.95 11.62 14.36
CA SER A 49 -7.65 10.49 13.75
C SER A 49 -8.37 9.63 14.78
N ASP A 50 -9.43 8.97 14.32
CA ASP A 50 -10.17 7.96 15.08
C ASP A 50 -9.62 6.53 14.88
N LEU A 51 -8.41 6.42 14.30
CA LEU A 51 -7.75 5.14 14.07
C LEU A 51 -7.21 4.58 15.38
N ALA A 52 -7.37 3.27 15.57
CA ALA A 52 -6.87 2.60 16.77
C ALA A 52 -5.33 2.59 16.85
N ASP A 53 -4.65 2.53 15.70
CA ASP A 53 -3.19 2.45 15.64
C ASP A 53 -2.66 3.06 14.33
N HIS A 54 -1.56 3.81 14.44
CA HIS A 54 -0.80 4.35 13.32
C HIS A 54 0.65 4.58 13.77
N ASP A 55 1.61 4.38 12.87
CA ASP A 55 3.03 4.51 13.21
C ASP A 55 3.87 4.95 12.02
N CYS A 56 4.94 5.69 12.28
CA CYS A 56 5.89 6.14 11.28
C CYS A 56 6.75 4.96 10.79
N LEU A 57 7.02 4.87 9.50
CA LEU A 57 7.91 3.85 8.93
C LEU A 57 9.37 4.25 8.99
N LEU A 58 9.70 5.50 9.31
CA LEU A 58 11.08 5.87 9.61
C LEU A 58 11.38 5.64 11.10
N PRO A 59 12.49 4.97 11.45
CA PRO A 59 12.84 4.70 12.84
C PRO A 59 13.39 5.96 13.54
N GLY A 60 13.30 5.98 14.87
CA GLY A 60 13.92 7.00 15.71
C GLY A 60 13.04 8.21 16.02
N ALA A 61 13.59 9.12 16.83
CA ALA A 61 12.97 10.41 17.14
C ALA A 61 13.27 11.38 15.98
N LEU A 62 12.36 11.46 15.03
CA LEU A 62 12.49 12.29 13.85
C LEU A 62 12.19 13.76 14.16
N GLU A 63 12.88 14.66 13.49
CA GLU A 63 12.48 16.06 13.49
C GLU A 63 11.11 16.23 12.81
N PRO A 64 10.27 17.21 13.21
CA PRO A 64 8.92 17.36 12.66
C PRO A 64 8.86 17.43 11.12
N ARG A 65 9.88 18.02 10.48
CA ARG A 65 9.99 18.11 9.02
C ARG A 65 10.27 16.77 8.35
N GLU A 66 10.99 15.88 9.02
CA GLU A 66 11.29 14.53 8.52
C GLU A 66 10.08 13.62 8.68
N ALA A 67 9.45 13.66 9.86
CA ALA A 67 8.19 12.94 10.13
C ALA A 67 7.08 13.33 9.14
N ALA A 68 6.99 14.61 8.78
CA ALA A 68 6.03 15.10 7.78
C ALA A 68 6.24 14.52 6.37
N ARG A 69 7.42 13.97 6.06
CA ARG A 69 7.75 13.40 4.74
C ARG A 69 7.91 11.88 4.75
N ALA A 70 7.75 11.26 5.92
CA ALA A 70 7.88 9.83 6.10
C ALA A 70 6.68 9.06 5.53
N GLY A 71 6.85 7.75 5.36
CA GLY A 71 5.72 6.84 5.19
C GLY A 71 5.06 6.57 6.54
N TRP A 72 3.74 6.55 6.59
CA TRP A 72 2.97 6.24 7.81
C TRP A 72 2.11 5.01 7.58
N LEU A 73 2.20 4.03 8.47
CA LEU A 73 1.34 2.85 8.50
C LEU A 73 0.11 3.17 9.34
N LEU A 74 -1.07 2.86 8.83
CA LEU A 74 -2.37 3.10 9.46
C LEU A 74 -3.14 1.78 9.53
N ALA A 75 -3.68 1.43 10.69
CA ALA A 75 -4.63 0.30 10.82
C ALA A 75 -6.05 0.77 10.50
N LEU A 76 -6.60 0.34 9.37
CA LEU A 76 -7.90 0.80 8.88
C LEU A 76 -9.05 -0.07 9.39
N THR A 77 -10.17 0.58 9.71
CA THR A 77 -11.42 -0.09 10.13
C THR A 77 -12.60 0.44 9.31
N PRO A 78 -13.62 -0.38 9.00
CA PRO A 78 -14.75 0.04 8.17
C PRO A 78 -15.53 1.23 8.73
N ASP A 79 -15.60 1.35 10.05
CA ASP A 79 -16.41 2.36 10.73
C ASP A 79 -15.66 3.69 10.96
N SER A 80 -14.35 3.74 10.67
CA SER A 80 -13.53 4.91 10.93
C SER A 80 -13.80 6.02 9.91
N GLN A 81 -13.99 7.25 10.40
CA GLN A 81 -14.09 8.45 9.58
C GLN A 81 -12.80 8.69 8.80
N THR A 82 -11.64 8.49 9.44
CA THR A 82 -10.33 8.62 8.79
C THR A 82 -10.18 7.60 7.65
N THR A 83 -10.66 6.37 7.83
CA THR A 83 -10.65 5.34 6.78
C THR A 83 -11.52 5.75 5.59
N ARG A 84 -12.74 6.24 5.83
CA ARG A 84 -13.63 6.72 4.77
C ARG A 84 -13.00 7.90 4.00
N TRP A 85 -12.51 8.90 4.73
CA TRP A 85 -11.81 10.05 4.15
C TRP A 85 -10.64 9.61 3.26
N LEU A 86 -9.83 8.65 3.72
CA LEU A 86 -8.68 8.16 2.97
C LEU A 86 -9.09 7.47 1.66
N LEU A 87 -10.10 6.60 1.70
CA LEU A 87 -10.55 5.80 0.54
C LEU A 87 -11.37 6.59 -0.48
N GLU A 88 -11.92 7.74 -0.08
CA GLU A 88 -12.78 8.58 -0.93
C GLU A 88 -12.10 9.90 -1.29
N GLU A 89 -12.06 10.85 -0.34
CA GLU A 89 -11.59 12.22 -0.58
C GLU A 89 -10.10 12.28 -0.88
N ALA A 90 -9.28 11.62 -0.06
CA ALA A 90 -7.83 11.64 -0.25
C ALA A 90 -7.40 10.89 -1.51
N ALA A 91 -8.05 9.76 -1.80
CA ALA A 91 -7.82 9.00 -3.03
C ALA A 91 -8.16 9.81 -4.30
N ALA A 92 -9.18 10.66 -4.26
CA ALA A 92 -9.53 11.54 -5.37
C ALA A 92 -8.57 12.74 -5.51
N ALA A 93 -8.13 13.33 -4.39
CA ALA A 93 -7.28 14.52 -4.39
C ALA A 93 -5.80 14.21 -4.68
N TRP A 94 -5.31 13.06 -4.24
CA TRP A 94 -3.89 12.68 -4.33
C TRP A 94 -3.73 11.26 -4.91
N PRO A 95 -3.67 11.08 -6.23
CA PRO A 95 -3.66 9.75 -6.87
C PRO A 95 -2.46 8.85 -6.51
N ASP A 96 -1.42 9.41 -5.90
CA ASP A 96 -0.23 8.69 -5.44
C ASP A 96 0.00 8.92 -3.93
N TRP A 97 -1.07 9.01 -3.14
CA TRP A 97 -0.98 9.19 -1.70
C TRP A 97 -0.32 8.01 -0.99
N GLY A 98 -0.30 6.81 -1.58
CA GLY A 98 0.28 5.63 -0.97
C GLY A 98 -0.34 4.31 -1.44
N TRP A 99 -0.36 3.33 -0.53
CA TRP A 99 -0.77 1.95 -0.77
C TRP A 99 -1.81 1.49 0.25
N LEU A 100 -2.76 0.65 -0.16
CA LEU A 100 -3.42 -0.26 0.77
C LEU A 100 -2.67 -1.60 0.84
N LEU A 101 -2.69 -2.21 2.01
CA LEU A 101 -2.08 -3.51 2.28
C LEU A 101 -3.11 -4.41 2.93
N LEU A 102 -3.30 -5.60 2.39
CA LEU A 102 -3.98 -6.69 3.07
C LEU A 102 -2.96 -7.58 3.75
N SER A 103 -3.18 -7.90 5.02
CA SER A 103 -2.34 -8.83 5.77
C SER A 103 -3.13 -9.52 6.87
N LYS A 104 -2.79 -10.77 7.18
CA LYS A 104 -3.29 -11.46 8.38
C LYS A 104 -2.47 -11.11 9.64
N SER A 105 -1.30 -10.50 9.45
CA SER A 105 -0.39 -10.17 10.54
C SER A 105 -0.86 -8.95 11.33
N PRO A 106 -0.60 -8.89 12.66
CA PRO A 106 -0.84 -7.68 13.44
C PRO A 106 0.10 -6.54 13.01
N MET A 107 -0.31 -5.31 13.31
CA MET A 107 0.38 -4.10 12.84
C MET A 107 1.85 -4.06 13.25
N LEU A 108 2.19 -4.54 14.45
CA LEU A 108 3.57 -4.57 14.94
C LEU A 108 4.49 -5.41 14.02
N VAL A 109 4.03 -6.60 13.62
CA VAL A 109 4.78 -7.51 12.73
C VAL A 109 4.88 -6.91 11.34
N LEU A 110 3.77 -6.39 10.81
CA LEU A 110 3.74 -5.75 9.50
C LEU A 110 4.69 -4.54 9.46
N ARG A 111 4.66 -3.67 10.47
CA ARG A 111 5.56 -2.51 10.59
C ARG A 111 7.03 -2.93 10.56
N GLN A 112 7.42 -3.96 11.32
CA GLN A 112 8.81 -4.43 11.34
C GLN A 112 9.26 -4.88 9.95
N HIS A 113 8.42 -5.65 9.25
CA HIS A 113 8.67 -6.07 7.87
C HIS A 113 8.85 -4.85 6.94
N LEU A 114 7.87 -3.94 6.97
CA LEU A 114 7.84 -2.76 6.11
C LEU A 114 9.03 -1.82 6.34
N ARG A 115 9.50 -1.65 7.58
CA ARG A 115 10.71 -0.88 7.88
C ARG A 115 11.97 -1.53 7.30
N GLY A 116 12.00 -2.85 7.18
CA GLY A 116 13.09 -3.58 6.53
C GLY A 116 13.20 -3.32 5.02
N LEU A 117 12.16 -2.78 4.40
CA LEU A 117 12.15 -2.39 2.97
C LEU A 117 12.70 -0.98 2.74
N ASN A 118 12.99 -0.21 3.79
CA ASN A 118 13.44 1.17 3.68
C ASN A 118 14.87 1.33 3.14
N GLU A 119 15.57 0.23 2.89
CA GLU A 119 16.93 0.22 2.35
C GLU A 119 16.99 -0.66 1.10
N MET A 120 17.63 -0.15 0.05
CA MET A 120 17.92 -0.89 -1.17
C MET A 120 19.42 -1.07 -1.33
N ARG A 121 19.83 -2.29 -1.66
CA ARG A 121 21.23 -2.60 -2.01
C ARG A 121 21.43 -2.48 -3.51
N LEU A 122 22.45 -1.72 -3.90
CA LEU A 122 22.89 -1.53 -5.28
C LEU A 122 23.84 -2.66 -5.70
N ILE A 123 24.01 -2.81 -7.02
CA ILE A 123 24.88 -3.83 -7.63
C ILE A 123 26.34 -3.67 -7.20
N ASP A 124 26.78 -2.45 -6.93
CA ASP A 124 28.14 -2.14 -6.44
C ASP A 124 28.33 -2.41 -4.93
N GLY A 125 27.34 -2.97 -4.26
CA GLY A 125 27.38 -3.31 -2.83
C GLY A 125 27.02 -2.17 -1.89
N ARG A 126 26.84 -0.94 -2.40
CA ARG A 126 26.34 0.17 -1.57
C ARG A 126 24.87 -0.04 -1.22
N SER A 127 24.45 0.52 -0.08
CA SER A 127 23.04 0.55 0.31
C SER A 127 22.59 2.00 0.44
N GLY A 128 21.32 2.26 0.15
CA GLY A 128 20.73 3.60 0.22
C GLY A 128 19.25 3.54 0.60
N PRO A 129 18.68 4.67 1.03
CA PRO A 129 17.28 4.73 1.43
C PRO A 129 16.34 4.46 0.25
N LEU A 130 15.32 3.66 0.49
CA LEU A 130 14.24 3.35 -0.45
C LEU A 130 12.91 3.82 0.12
N ARG A 131 12.31 4.82 -0.52
CA ARG A 131 10.94 5.28 -0.20
C ARG A 131 9.92 4.41 -0.93
N TRP A 132 9.90 3.12 -0.63
CA TRP A 132 9.06 2.13 -1.30
C TRP A 132 7.55 2.47 -1.21
N TRP A 133 7.15 3.26 -0.21
CA TRP A 133 5.77 3.71 -0.08
C TRP A 133 5.33 4.73 -1.13
N GLU A 134 6.26 5.28 -1.92
CA GLU A 134 5.92 6.12 -3.08
C GLU A 134 5.39 5.20 -4.21
N PRO A 135 4.11 5.34 -4.63
CA PRO A 135 3.48 4.34 -5.48
C PRO A 135 4.12 4.15 -6.86
N ARG A 136 4.63 5.24 -7.46
CA ARG A 136 5.25 5.17 -8.80
C ARG A 136 6.59 4.45 -8.77
N LEU A 137 7.36 4.63 -7.70
CA LEU A 137 8.63 3.95 -7.48
C LEU A 137 8.42 2.46 -7.29
N LEU A 138 7.64 2.04 -6.30
CA LEU A 138 7.44 0.61 -6.06
C LEU A 138 6.64 -0.05 -7.19
N GLY A 139 5.62 0.62 -7.73
CA GLY A 139 4.86 0.12 -8.88
C GLY A 139 5.71 -0.09 -10.13
N GLY A 140 6.74 0.73 -10.35
CA GLY A 140 7.72 0.53 -11.43
C GLY A 140 8.76 -0.56 -11.14
N LEU A 141 9.06 -0.81 -9.87
CA LEU A 141 10.04 -1.82 -9.43
C LEU A 141 9.46 -3.24 -9.37
N LEU A 142 8.20 -3.40 -8.96
CA LEU A 142 7.57 -4.72 -8.80
C LEU A 142 7.70 -5.61 -10.06
N PRO A 143 7.43 -5.14 -11.29
CA PRO A 143 7.51 -5.99 -12.48
C PRO A 143 8.93 -6.44 -12.86
N VAL A 144 9.96 -5.74 -12.35
CA VAL A 144 11.37 -6.06 -12.65
C VAL A 144 12.07 -6.81 -11.53
N PHE A 145 11.41 -6.99 -10.39
CA PHE A 145 11.94 -7.75 -9.27
C PHE A 145 11.97 -9.25 -9.58
N SER A 146 13.06 -9.89 -9.17
CA SER A 146 13.19 -11.34 -9.16
C SER A 146 12.21 -11.97 -8.17
N SER A 147 11.97 -13.28 -8.30
CA SER A 147 11.15 -14.05 -7.36
C SER A 147 11.58 -13.86 -5.89
N ALA A 148 12.89 -13.82 -5.61
CA ALA A 148 13.40 -13.62 -4.27
C ALA A 148 13.10 -12.20 -3.74
N GLN A 149 13.19 -11.18 -4.61
CA GLN A 149 12.86 -9.80 -4.25
C GLN A 149 11.36 -9.61 -4.05
N LEU A 150 10.52 -10.23 -4.88
CA LEU A 150 9.07 -10.23 -4.69
C LEU A 150 8.71 -10.88 -3.35
N HIS A 151 9.27 -12.04 -3.05
CA HIS A 151 9.06 -12.71 -1.77
C HIS A 151 9.47 -11.82 -0.57
N GLN A 152 10.59 -11.11 -0.70
CA GLN A 152 11.06 -10.15 0.30
C GLN A 152 10.12 -8.94 0.44
N VAL A 153 9.57 -8.41 -0.64
CA VAL A 153 8.64 -7.26 -0.59
C VAL A 153 7.33 -7.67 0.04
N PHE A 154 6.73 -8.77 -0.42
CA PHE A 154 5.42 -9.21 0.04
C PHE A 154 5.49 -9.74 1.47
N GLY A 155 6.37 -10.70 1.80
CA GLY A 155 6.48 -11.22 3.17
C GLY A 155 5.10 -11.54 3.81
N PRO A 156 4.66 -10.82 4.88
CA PRO A 156 3.34 -10.98 5.47
C PRO A 156 2.18 -10.27 4.74
N VAL A 157 2.45 -9.55 3.65
CA VAL A 157 1.48 -8.83 2.83
C VAL A 157 0.89 -9.77 1.79
N GLU A 158 -0.43 -9.94 1.84
CA GLU A 158 -1.20 -10.79 0.92
C GLU A 158 -1.48 -10.05 -0.41
N ALA A 159 -1.71 -8.74 -0.32
CA ALA A 159 -1.88 -7.88 -1.49
C ALA A 159 -1.48 -6.44 -1.19
N LEU A 160 -0.91 -5.78 -2.19
CA LEU A 160 -0.75 -4.34 -2.28
C LEU A 160 -1.82 -3.80 -3.23
N VAL A 161 -2.47 -2.69 -2.89
CA VAL A 161 -3.45 -2.04 -3.76
C VAL A 161 -3.07 -0.59 -3.98
N HIS A 162 -2.89 -0.21 -5.24
CA HIS A 162 -2.73 1.19 -5.65
C HIS A 162 -4.06 1.72 -6.16
N LEU A 163 -4.59 2.73 -5.46
CA LEU A 163 -5.87 3.34 -5.80
C LEU A 163 -5.63 4.42 -6.83
N GLN A 164 -6.22 4.26 -8.01
CA GLN A 164 -6.28 5.32 -9.01
C GLN A 164 -7.74 5.71 -9.26
N PRO A 165 -8.02 6.94 -9.70
CA PRO A 165 -9.39 7.43 -9.86
C PRO A 165 -10.28 6.59 -10.79
N ARG A 166 -9.67 5.84 -11.72
CA ARG A 166 -10.40 5.02 -12.72
C ARG A 166 -10.25 3.52 -12.52
N SER A 167 -9.29 3.10 -11.70
CA SER A 167 -8.95 1.69 -11.53
C SER A 167 -8.14 1.48 -10.27
N TRP A 168 -8.41 0.39 -9.56
CA TRP A 168 -7.57 -0.07 -8.47
C TRP A 168 -6.69 -1.20 -8.99
N ASN A 169 -5.37 -1.04 -8.86
CA ASN A 169 -4.43 -2.07 -9.26
C ASN A 169 -4.03 -2.89 -8.03
N TRP A 170 -4.35 -4.17 -8.08
CA TRP A 170 -4.04 -5.15 -7.05
C TRP A 170 -2.80 -5.92 -7.46
N TYR A 171 -1.81 -5.93 -6.60
CA TYR A 171 -0.56 -6.64 -6.76
C TYR A 171 -0.50 -7.73 -5.70
N ALA A 172 -0.17 -8.95 -6.12
CA ALA A 172 0.07 -10.08 -5.23
C ALA A 172 1.28 -10.87 -5.72
N GLU A 173 1.92 -11.62 -4.83
CA GLU A 173 2.96 -12.58 -5.19
C GLU A 173 2.38 -14.00 -5.08
N SER A 174 2.66 -14.83 -6.08
CA SER A 174 2.31 -16.25 -6.04
C SER A 174 3.37 -17.06 -6.77
N ALA A 175 3.97 -18.03 -6.07
CA ALA A 175 4.99 -18.93 -6.61
C ALA A 175 6.17 -18.22 -7.31
N GLY A 176 6.60 -17.09 -6.75
CA GLY A 176 7.68 -16.25 -7.26
C GLY A 176 7.30 -15.33 -8.41
N GLN A 177 6.01 -15.22 -8.74
CA GLN A 177 5.50 -14.38 -9.82
C GLN A 177 4.65 -13.24 -9.27
N LEU A 178 4.81 -12.06 -9.87
CA LEU A 178 3.92 -10.94 -9.63
C LEU A 178 2.62 -11.15 -10.41
N LEU A 179 1.51 -11.16 -9.68
CA LEU A 179 0.16 -11.09 -10.23
C LEU A 179 -0.31 -9.64 -10.15
N VAL A 180 -0.84 -9.12 -11.26
CA VAL A 180 -1.43 -7.78 -11.32
C VAL A 180 -2.85 -7.89 -11.85
N GLU A 181 -3.79 -7.39 -11.08
CA GLU A 181 -5.20 -7.34 -11.43
C GLU A 181 -5.68 -5.88 -11.38
N SER A 182 -6.11 -5.34 -12.52
CA SER A 182 -6.70 -4.00 -12.58
C SER A 182 -8.21 -4.10 -12.51
N ARG A 183 -8.80 -3.46 -11.48
CA ARG A 183 -10.24 -3.46 -11.26
C ARG A 183 -10.81 -2.06 -11.56
N PRO A 184 -11.61 -1.88 -12.61
CA PRO A 184 -12.10 -0.56 -12.97
C PRO A 184 -13.09 0.00 -11.95
N VAL A 185 -13.04 1.32 -11.73
CA VAL A 185 -13.98 2.06 -10.87
C VAL A 185 -14.95 2.84 -11.77
N ALA A 186 -16.25 2.67 -11.51
CA ALA A 186 -17.34 3.32 -12.24
C ALA A 186 -17.62 4.74 -11.75
#